data_AF-A0A1S3VCN9-F1
#
_entry.id   AF-A0A1S3VCN9-F1
#
_cell.length_a   1.000
_cell.length_b   1.000
_cell.length_c   1.000
_cell.angle_alpha   90.00
_cell.angle_beta   90.00
_cell.angle_gamma   90.00
#
_symmetry.space_group_name_H-M   'P 1'
#
loop_
_entity.id
_entity.type
_entity.pdbx_description
1 polymer ?
#
loop_
_entity_poly.entity_id
_entity_poly.type
_entity_poly.pdbx_seq_one_letter_code
_entity_poly.pdbx_strand_id
1 'polypeptide(L)'
;MGPNLECRLYEARYPKVDMPMMIQAKNIADIAAYLSLLEYNNIEGMILFSELSRVQIWSVNNLIKVGHIEPVIVLRVDKEKGYIDLSKRRVSEENIQACEERFFYLLKKDFWKRSRASHC
;
A
#
# COMPACT_ATOMS: atom_id res chain seq x y z
N MET A 1 8.47 10.63 20.69
CA MET A 1 7.03 10.63 20.36
C MET A 1 6.87 11.29 19.01
N GLY A 2 6.85 10.50 17.93
CA GLY A 2 6.61 11.03 16.59
C GLY A 2 5.16 11.51 16.45
N PRO A 3 4.86 12.49 15.59
CA PRO A 3 3.52 13.03 15.46
C PRO A 3 2.56 11.90 15.10
N ASN A 4 1.45 11.85 15.83
CA ASN A 4 0.33 10.95 15.59
C ASN A 4 -0.33 11.39 14.28
N LEU A 5 0.22 10.92 13.15
CA LEU A 5 -0.25 11.18 11.80
C LEU A 5 -1.35 10.18 11.43
N GLU A 6 -2.29 9.91 12.34
CA GLU A 6 -3.42 9.00 12.12
C GLU A 6 -4.48 9.65 11.22
N CYS A 7 -4.07 10.18 10.08
CA CYS A 7 -4.96 10.60 9.02
C CYS A 7 -5.17 9.41 8.09
N ARG A 8 -6.20 8.60 8.37
CA ARG A 8 -6.72 7.68 7.35
C ARG A 8 -7.35 8.52 6.25
N LEU A 9 -7.01 8.22 5.00
CA LEU A 9 -7.57 8.93 3.85
C LEU A 9 -8.99 8.47 3.53
N TYR A 10 -9.42 7.36 4.16
CA TYR A 10 -10.75 6.78 4.08
C TYR A 10 -11.36 6.62 5.48
N GLU A 11 -12.68 6.81 5.60
CA GLU A 11 -13.42 6.52 6.83
C GLU A 11 -13.41 5.01 7.15
N ALA A 12 -13.37 4.17 6.11
CA ALA A 12 -13.30 2.73 6.26
C ALA A 12 -11.95 2.29 6.85
N ARG A 13 -12.00 1.45 7.89
CA ARG A 13 -10.80 0.91 8.54
C ARG A 13 -9.99 -0.03 7.64
N TYR A 14 -10.65 -0.77 6.76
CA TYR A 14 -10.01 -1.73 5.86
C TYR A 14 -10.41 -1.47 4.41
N PRO A 15 -9.51 -1.75 3.44
CA PRO A 15 -9.81 -1.61 2.03
C PRO A 15 -10.83 -2.67 1.56
N LYS A 16 -11.36 -2.46 0.36
CA LYS A 16 -12.19 -3.46 -0.33
C LYS A 16 -11.30 -4.40 -1.16
N VAL A 17 -11.80 -5.60 -1.42
CA VAL A 17 -11.18 -6.54 -2.38
C VAL A 17 -11.23 -5.93 -3.78
N ASP A 18 -10.24 -6.26 -4.61
CA ASP A 18 -10.05 -5.79 -5.99
C ASP A 18 -9.77 -4.27 -6.11
N MET A 19 -9.43 -3.63 -4.99
CA MET A 19 -9.10 -2.20 -4.98
C MET A 19 -7.61 -1.99 -5.21
N PRO A 20 -7.20 -1.18 -6.20
CA PRO A 20 -5.80 -0.81 -6.37
C PRO A 20 -5.41 0.24 -5.34
N MET A 21 -4.23 0.07 -4.74
CA MET A 21 -3.72 0.91 -3.66
C MET A 21 -2.20 1.03 -3.67
N MET A 22 -1.71 2.10 -3.07
CA MET A 22 -0.29 2.35 -2.87
C MET A 22 0.20 1.75 -1.54
N ILE A 23 1.25 0.93 -1.65
CA ILE A 23 1.92 0.34 -0.50
C ILE A 23 3.38 0.76 -0.46
N GLN A 24 3.98 0.67 0.70
CA GLN A 24 5.42 0.81 0.90
C GLN A 24 5.99 -0.47 1.49
N ALA A 25 7.08 -0.97 0.90
CA ALA A 25 7.76 -2.14 1.45
C ALA A 25 8.49 -1.82 2.75
N LYS A 26 8.21 -2.59 3.81
CA LYS A 26 8.88 -2.45 5.11
C LYS A 26 9.91 -3.54 5.36
N ASN A 27 9.55 -4.79 5.12
CA ASN A 27 10.42 -5.92 5.39
C ASN A 27 10.17 -7.05 4.37
N ILE A 28 11.22 -7.78 4.05
CA ILE A 28 11.19 -8.93 3.15
C ILE A 28 11.50 -10.16 4.01
N ALA A 29 10.55 -11.08 4.12
CA ALA A 29 10.73 -12.35 4.80
C ALA A 29 11.00 -13.48 3.78
N ASP A 30 11.08 -14.72 4.25
CA ASP A 30 11.51 -15.87 3.44
C ASP A 30 10.46 -16.34 2.40
N ILE A 31 9.17 -16.10 2.69
CA ILE A 31 8.04 -16.56 1.86
C ILE A 31 7.12 -15.42 1.37
N ALA A 32 7.23 -14.26 2.01
CA ALA A 32 6.35 -13.12 1.79
C ALA A 32 7.09 -11.81 2.10
N ALA A 33 6.63 -10.70 1.52
CA ALA A 33 7.06 -9.38 1.92
C ALA A 33 5.97 -8.68 2.74
N TYR A 34 6.38 -8.03 3.81
CA TYR A 34 5.53 -7.21 4.66
C TYR A 34 5.60 -5.75 4.21
N LEU A 35 4.42 -5.20 3.98
CA LEU A 35 4.21 -3.90 3.36
C LEU A 35 3.29 -3.07 4.25
N SER A 36 3.30 -1.76 4.08
CA SER A 36 2.39 -0.84 4.75
C SER A 36 1.52 -0.08 3.76
N LEU A 37 0.22 -0.08 4.01
CA LEU A 37 -0.77 0.62 3.21
C LEU A 37 -0.76 2.12 3.55
N LEU A 38 -0.22 2.94 2.65
CA LEU A 38 -0.04 4.38 2.90
C LEU A 38 -1.39 5.11 3.04
N GLU A 39 -2.41 4.65 2.34
CA GLU A 39 -3.74 5.28 2.32
C GLU A 39 -4.58 4.98 3.57
N TYR A 40 -4.23 3.92 4.31
CA TYR A 40 -5.01 3.40 5.43
C TYR A 40 -4.24 3.45 6.74
N ASN A 41 -3.49 4.52 7.01
CA ASN A 41 -2.70 4.67 8.24
C ASN A 41 -1.64 3.58 8.45
N ASN A 42 -0.93 3.21 7.38
CA ASN A 42 0.17 2.24 7.43
C ASN A 42 -0.22 0.87 8.01
N ILE A 43 -1.47 0.45 7.80
CA ILE A 43 -1.89 -0.92 8.13
C ILE A 43 -0.96 -1.90 7.42
N GLU A 44 -0.64 -2.99 8.11
CA GLU A 44 0.23 -4.02 7.59
C GLU A 44 -0.50 -4.90 6.58
N GLY A 45 0.15 -5.12 5.44
CA GLY A 45 -0.27 -6.05 4.41
C GLY A 45 0.87 -7.00 4.07
N MET A 46 0.53 -8.17 3.53
CA MET A 46 1.51 -9.14 3.07
C MET A 46 1.31 -9.44 1.59
N ILE A 47 2.42 -9.62 0.90
CA ILE A 47 2.43 -10.12 -0.47
C ILE A 47 3.24 -11.40 -0.53
N LEU A 48 2.62 -12.45 -1.02
CA LEU A 48 3.30 -13.72 -1.26
C LEU A 48 4.21 -13.60 -2.48
N PHE A 49 5.33 -14.31 -2.49
CA PHE A 49 6.24 -14.30 -3.64
C PHE A 49 5.60 -14.81 -4.92
N SER A 50 4.64 -15.74 -4.82
CA SER A 50 3.83 -16.19 -5.95
C SER A 50 2.91 -15.11 -6.53
N GLU A 51 2.59 -14.06 -5.77
CA GLU A 51 1.77 -12.93 -6.19
C GLU A 51 2.59 -11.69 -6.60
N LEU A 52 3.92 -11.76 -6.45
CA LEU A 52 4.85 -10.71 -6.87
C LEU A 52 5.17 -10.75 -8.36
N SER A 53 5.46 -11.94 -8.87
CA SER A 53 5.89 -12.15 -10.25
C SER A 53 5.18 -13.35 -10.84
N ARG A 54 5.01 -13.34 -12.17
CA ARG A 54 4.56 -14.51 -12.93
C ARG A 54 5.71 -15.49 -13.20
N VAL A 55 6.96 -15.02 -13.11
CA VAL A 55 8.17 -15.77 -13.44
C VAL A 55 8.96 -16.09 -12.18
N GLN A 56 9.64 -17.24 -12.17
CA GLN A 56 10.49 -17.68 -11.07
C GLN A 56 11.62 -16.67 -10.79
N ILE A 57 11.81 -16.37 -9.51
CA ILE A 57 12.62 -15.26 -9.05
C ILE A 57 14.01 -15.77 -8.67
N TRP A 58 15.06 -15.16 -9.23
CA TRP A 58 16.46 -15.47 -8.87
C TRP A 58 16.91 -14.67 -7.65
N SER A 59 16.36 -13.46 -7.46
CA SER A 59 16.67 -12.61 -6.32
C SER A 59 15.50 -11.69 -5.96
N VAL A 60 15.02 -11.78 -4.73
CA VAL A 60 13.85 -11.02 -4.23
C VAL A 60 14.13 -9.52 -4.19
N ASN A 61 15.39 -9.15 -3.90
CA ASN A 61 15.82 -7.76 -3.75
C ASN A 61 15.78 -6.94 -5.07
N ASN A 62 15.73 -7.62 -6.21
CA ASN A 62 15.58 -6.94 -7.50
C ASN A 62 14.13 -6.53 -7.79
N LEU A 63 13.18 -7.19 -7.13
CA LEU A 63 11.75 -7.08 -7.44
C LEU A 63 10.99 -6.19 -6.45
N ILE A 64 11.44 -6.17 -5.19
CA ILE A 64 10.99 -5.24 -4.15
C ILE A 64 12.20 -4.64 -3.45
N LYS A 65 12.22 -3.32 -3.35
CA LYS A 65 13.16 -2.58 -2.50
C LYS A 65 12.42 -2.02 -1.30
N VAL A 66 12.97 -2.25 -0.11
CA VAL A 66 12.47 -1.68 1.14
C VAL A 66 12.46 -0.15 1.02
N GLY A 67 11.35 0.47 1.45
CA GLY A 67 11.11 1.91 1.36
C GLY A 67 10.51 2.38 0.04
N HIS A 68 10.52 1.55 -1.02
CA HIS A 68 9.88 1.92 -2.30
C HIS A 68 8.36 1.79 -2.23
N ILE A 69 7.68 2.67 -2.96
CA ILE A 69 6.22 2.68 -3.08
C ILE A 69 5.85 1.95 -4.37
N GLU A 70 4.92 1.01 -4.28
CA GLU A 70 4.48 0.22 -5.43
C GLU A 70 2.94 0.13 -5.46
N PRO A 71 2.33 0.11 -6.66
CA PRO A 71 0.90 -0.15 -6.81
C PRO A 71 0.61 -1.65 -6.67
N VAL A 72 -0.40 -1.99 -5.88
CA VAL A 72 -0.86 -3.37 -5.66
C VAL A 72 -2.38 -3.43 -5.66
N ILE A 73 -2.94 -4.62 -5.87
CA ILE A 73 -4.38 -4.88 -5.73
C ILE A 73 -4.64 -5.75 -4.50
N VAL A 74 -5.74 -5.45 -3.79
CA VAL A 74 -6.18 -6.23 -2.63
C VAL A 74 -6.84 -7.52 -3.09
N LEU A 75 -6.31 -8.67 -2.67
CA LEU A 75 -6.92 -9.97 -2.93
C LEU A 75 -7.94 -10.35 -1.87
N ARG A 76 -7.56 -10.17 -0.60
CA ARG A 76 -8.35 -10.64 0.53
C ARG A 76 -8.09 -9.77 1.76
N VAL A 77 -9.13 -9.62 2.58
CA VAL A 77 -9.10 -8.82 3.80
C VAL A 77 -9.76 -9.63 4.91
N ASP A 78 -8.96 -10.05 5.89
CA ASP A 78 -9.43 -10.71 7.10
C ASP A 78 -9.52 -9.69 8.23
N LYS A 79 -10.72 -9.13 8.42
CA LYS A 79 -10.97 -8.04 9.40
C LYS A 79 -10.75 -8.46 10.85
N GLU A 80 -10.91 -9.75 11.15
CA GLU A 80 -10.75 -10.31 12.50
C GLU A 80 -9.28 -10.44 12.89
N LYS A 81 -8.45 -10.93 11.96
CA LYS A 81 -7.01 -11.11 12.18
C LYS A 81 -6.17 -9.88 11.83
N GLY A 82 -6.74 -8.96 11.04
CA GLY A 82 -6.04 -7.78 10.54
C GLY A 82 -5.09 -8.06 9.37
N TYR A 83 -5.20 -9.24 8.74
CA TYR A 83 -4.36 -9.61 7.59
C TYR A 83 -4.98 -9.14 6.28
N ILE A 84 -4.12 -8.62 5.40
CA ILE A 84 -4.48 -8.17 4.06
C ILE A 84 -3.52 -8.83 3.08
N ASP A 85 -4.07 -9.68 2.21
CA ASP A 85 -3.33 -10.29 1.11
C ASP A 85 -3.36 -9.37 -0.10
N LEU A 86 -2.18 -9.11 -0.63
CA LEU A 86 -1.95 -8.19 -1.74
C LEU A 86 -1.36 -8.94 -2.93
N SER A 87 -1.56 -8.40 -4.13
CA SER A 87 -0.96 -8.91 -5.35
C SER A 87 -0.43 -7.79 -6.24
N LYS A 88 0.77 -7.99 -6.79
CA LYS A 88 1.37 -7.09 -7.77
C LYS A 88 1.12 -7.59 -9.19
N ARG A 89 1.13 -8.90 -9.42
CA ARG A 89 1.02 -9.50 -10.76
C ARG A 89 -0.35 -9.35 -11.43
N ARG A 90 -1.38 -9.00 -10.65
CA ARG A 90 -2.77 -8.82 -11.09
C ARG A 90 -3.15 -7.37 -11.35
N VAL A 91 -2.23 -6.44 -11.13
CA VAL A 91 -2.47 -5.03 -11.38
C VAL A 91 -2.36 -4.77 -12.88
N SER A 92 -3.43 -4.29 -13.48
CA SER A 92 -3.46 -3.82 -14.87
C SER A 92 -2.87 -2.41 -14.98
N GLU A 93 -2.38 -2.03 -16.15
CA GLU A 93 -1.82 -0.68 -16.40
C GLU A 93 -2.82 0.44 -16.10
N GLU A 94 -4.10 0.24 -16.44
CA GLU A 94 -5.19 1.16 -16.08
C GLU A 94 -5.32 1.34 -14.55
N ASN A 95 -5.19 0.26 -13.79
CA ASN A 95 -5.24 0.29 -12.33
C ASN A 95 -4.02 0.99 -11.73
N ILE A 96 -2.83 0.85 -12.35
CA ILE A 96 -1.62 1.57 -11.93
C ILE A 96 -1.88 3.08 -12.05
N GLN A 97 -2.30 3.51 -13.24
CA GLN A 97 -2.52 4.94 -13.52
C GLN A 97 -3.61 5.54 -12.62
N ALA A 98 -4.73 4.84 -12.45
CA ALA A 98 -5.81 5.27 -11.57
C ALA A 98 -5.37 5.34 -10.10
N CYS A 99 -4.54 4.39 -9.65
CA CYS A 99 -4.00 4.35 -8.30
C CYS A 99 -3.03 5.50 -8.03
N GLU A 100 -2.12 5.77 -8.97
CA GLU A 100 -1.16 6.87 -8.90
C GLU A 100 -1.86 8.23 -8.84
N GLU A 101 -2.82 8.46 -9.74
CA GLU A 101 -3.58 9.72 -9.76
C GLU A 101 -4.34 9.93 -8.45
N ARG A 102 -5.02 8.88 -7.97
CA ARG A 102 -5.75 8.91 -6.71
C ARG A 102 -4.82 9.23 -5.55
N PHE A 103 -3.69 8.52 -5.45
CA PHE A 103 -2.72 8.72 -4.38
C PHE A 103 -2.13 10.15 -4.39
N PHE A 104 -1.83 10.69 -5.57
CA PHE A 104 -1.32 12.04 -5.70
C PHE A 104 -2.35 13.11 -5.32
N TYR A 105 -3.62 12.93 -5.73
CA TYR A 105 -4.72 13.81 -5.34
C TYR A 105 -4.92 13.82 -3.82
N LEU A 106 -4.88 12.64 -3.23
CA LEU A 106 -4.98 12.39 -1.80
C LEU A 106 -3.84 13.04 -1.00
N LEU A 107 -2.59 12.90 -1.46
CA LEU A 107 -1.43 13.60 -0.87
C LEU A 107 -1.55 15.12 -0.99
N LYS A 108 -1.98 15.63 -2.14
CA LYS A 108 -2.23 17.08 -2.31
C LYS A 108 -3.27 17.59 -1.33
N LYS A 109 -4.33 16.82 -1.09
CA LYS A 109 -5.40 17.18 -0.16
C LYS A 109 -4.91 17.19 1.29
N ASP A 110 -4.10 16.21 1.69
CA ASP A 110 -3.49 16.15 3.02
C ASP A 110 -2.50 17.31 3.22
N PHE A 111 -1.65 17.56 2.22
CA PHE A 111 -0.72 18.70 2.21
C PHE A 111 -1.45 20.04 2.31
N TRP A 112 -2.54 20.25 1.56
CA TRP A 112 -3.36 21.46 1.65
C TRP A 112 -4.09 21.63 2.98
N LYS A 113 -4.48 20.52 3.64
CA LYS A 113 -5.01 20.58 5.01
C LYS A 113 -3.92 21.01 5.99
N ARG A 114 -2.72 20.41 5.92
CA ARG A 114 -1.60 20.76 6.80
C ARG A 114 -1.11 22.19 6.59
N SER A 115 -1.00 22.65 5.34
CA SER A 115 -0.55 24.01 5.03
C SER A 115 -1.51 25.10 5.53
N ARG A 116 -2.80 24.76 5.77
CA ARG A 116 -3.77 25.65 6.42
C ARG A 116 -3.76 25.56 7.96
N ALA A 117 -3.25 24.47 8.53
CA ALA A 117 -3.12 24.32 9.98
C ALA A 117 -1.91 25.07 10.57
N SER A 118 -0.94 25.48 9.73
CA SER A 118 0.26 26.22 10.14
C SER A 118 0.09 27.75 10.23
N HIS A 119 -1.14 28.26 10.06
CA HIS A 119 -1.49 29.69 10.17
C HIS A 119 -2.50 29.93 11.31
N CYS A 120 -2.27 29.29 12.46
CA CYS A 120 -2.84 29.66 13.76
C CYS A 120 -1.73 29.55 14.82
#